data_AF-A0A7K4GYD6-F1
#
_entry.id   AF-A0A7K4GYD6-F1
#
_cell.length_a   1.000
_cell.length_b   1.000
_cell.length_c   1.000
_cell.angle_alpha   90.00
_cell.angle_beta   90.00
_cell.angle_gamma   90.00
#
_symmetry.space_group_name_H-M   'P 1'
#
loop_
_entity.id
_entity.type
_entity.pdbx_description
1 polymer ?
#
loop_
_entity_poly.entity_id
_entity_poly.type
_entity_poly.pdbx_seq_one_letter_code
_entity_poly.pdbx_strand_id
1 'polypeptide(L)'
;MPKDLRKKLDGIESSEKEMATIQAKVDKLTALVERQKRIISEQEAIIEEQKGKISKMTDIPEDILELKELIGEQRHLINEKELELEYAKGEIAQSQKEMELIKKQIVPTQNKLEEAYETMGNLRTELAEKNSELILKKETFKNSETKIRELEAFTDKFKKEQVKMIEELEEKYRKETQDLKTEINKLDSFLMDSKLTTTEKSSAAKDATSRLDNMKAKFDELVNKVEELGDKNRDANDEIERLTKNIKEIKNFQKDNIDKINFYDKLQPLMEKDPLFKTFLIIEDIGGITLEDLKGALGIPIVTVKKNVTQLEDIGLIETDDRGKIIIKREE
;
A
#
# COMPACT_ATOMS: atom_id res chain seq x y z
N MET A 1 -78.06 16.62 -227.86
CA MET A 1 -78.79 15.70 -226.98
C MET A 1 -79.44 16.47 -225.81
N PRO A 2 -80.60 16.01 -225.29
CA PRO A 2 -81.51 16.77 -224.43
C PRO A 2 -81.04 16.93 -222.97
N LYS A 3 -81.56 17.95 -222.28
CA LYS A 3 -81.14 18.47 -220.96
C LYS A 3 -81.32 17.53 -219.74
N ASP A 4 -81.96 16.37 -219.89
CA ASP A 4 -82.28 15.47 -218.75
C ASP A 4 -81.12 14.57 -218.27
N LEU A 5 -80.12 14.30 -219.10
CA LEU A 5 -78.94 13.52 -218.67
C LEU A 5 -77.99 14.32 -217.76
N ARG A 6 -78.05 15.66 -217.82
CA ARG A 6 -77.23 16.58 -217.03
C ARG A 6 -77.62 16.63 -215.54
N LYS A 7 -78.85 16.22 -215.19
CA LYS A 7 -79.34 16.26 -213.81
C LYS A 7 -79.14 14.96 -213.03
N LYS A 8 -79.04 13.82 -213.72
CA LYS A 8 -78.78 12.51 -213.08
C LYS A 8 -77.28 12.28 -212.81
N LEU A 9 -76.37 12.83 -213.61
CA LEU A 9 -74.93 12.71 -213.35
C LEU A 9 -74.50 13.52 -212.12
N ASP A 10 -74.92 14.78 -211.98
CA ASP A 10 -74.54 15.63 -210.84
C ASP A 10 -75.08 15.08 -209.50
N GLY A 11 -76.21 14.37 -209.50
CA GLY A 11 -76.75 13.70 -208.31
C GLY A 11 -75.96 12.46 -207.88
N ILE A 12 -75.32 11.76 -208.82
CA ILE A 12 -74.46 10.60 -208.54
C ILE A 12 -73.13 11.08 -207.95
N GLU A 13 -72.56 12.17 -208.49
CA GLU A 13 -71.30 12.75 -208.00
C GLU A 13 -71.42 13.33 -206.57
N SER A 14 -72.59 13.87 -206.22
CA SER A 14 -72.92 14.31 -204.84
C SER A 14 -73.02 13.15 -203.85
N SER A 15 -73.71 12.06 -204.25
CA SER A 15 -73.89 10.85 -203.44
C SER A 15 -72.55 10.14 -203.15
N GLU A 16 -71.64 10.09 -204.11
CA GLU A 16 -70.32 9.47 -203.93
C GLU A 16 -69.45 10.24 -202.92
N LYS A 17 -69.52 11.58 -202.91
CA LYS A 17 -68.81 12.40 -201.90
C LYS A 17 -69.37 12.21 -200.49
N GLU A 18 -70.69 12.09 -200.33
CA GLU A 18 -71.29 11.80 -199.03
C GLU A 18 -70.94 10.39 -198.54
N MET A 19 -70.93 9.39 -199.43
CA MET A 19 -70.56 8.03 -199.08
C MET A 19 -69.09 7.92 -198.66
N ALA A 20 -68.18 8.62 -199.35
CA ALA A 20 -66.77 8.67 -198.99
C ALA A 20 -66.52 9.34 -197.62
N THR A 21 -67.29 10.39 -197.28
CA THR A 21 -67.18 11.04 -195.97
C THR A 21 -67.76 10.21 -194.82
N ILE A 22 -68.81 9.42 -195.08
CA ILE A 22 -69.34 8.45 -194.11
C ILE A 22 -68.35 7.30 -193.90
N GLN A 23 -67.78 6.74 -194.96
CA GLN A 23 -66.79 5.67 -194.85
C GLN A 23 -65.56 6.12 -194.04
N ALA A 24 -65.07 7.34 -194.28
CA ALA A 24 -63.98 7.91 -193.49
C ALA A 24 -64.32 8.07 -191.98
N LYS A 25 -65.59 8.35 -191.64
CA LYS A 25 -66.03 8.38 -190.22
C LYS A 25 -66.11 6.97 -189.62
N VAL A 26 -66.56 5.99 -190.40
CA VAL A 26 -66.63 4.58 -189.98
C VAL A 26 -65.22 4.04 -189.70
N ASP A 27 -64.26 4.31 -190.59
CA ASP A 27 -62.87 3.88 -190.40
C ASP A 27 -62.25 4.51 -189.14
N LYS A 28 -62.55 5.79 -188.89
CA LYS A 28 -62.06 6.52 -187.71
C LYS A 28 -62.67 6.01 -186.40
N LEU A 29 -63.96 5.67 -186.40
CA LEU A 29 -64.63 5.05 -185.25
C LEU A 29 -64.09 3.65 -184.98
N THR A 30 -63.85 2.86 -186.02
CA THR A 30 -63.26 1.51 -185.90
C THR A 30 -61.88 1.57 -185.27
N ALA A 31 -61.03 2.51 -185.70
CA ALA A 31 -59.72 2.75 -185.09
C ALA A 31 -59.80 3.17 -183.61
N LEU A 32 -60.82 3.97 -183.23
CA LEU A 32 -61.03 4.36 -181.82
C LEU A 32 -61.48 3.18 -180.96
N VAL A 33 -62.34 2.30 -181.48
CA VAL A 33 -62.80 1.09 -180.78
C VAL A 33 -61.63 0.12 -180.55
N GLU A 34 -60.76 -0.08 -181.54
CA GLU A 34 -59.56 -0.90 -181.34
C GLU A 34 -58.61 -0.29 -180.29
N ARG A 35 -58.46 1.04 -180.29
CA ARG A 35 -57.64 1.72 -179.28
C ARG A 35 -58.22 1.57 -177.87
N GLN A 36 -59.54 1.67 -177.71
CA GLN A 36 -60.20 1.44 -176.42
C GLN A 36 -60.05 -0.01 -175.94
N LYS A 37 -60.14 -1.00 -176.84
CA LYS A 37 -59.88 -2.41 -176.49
C LYS A 37 -58.46 -2.62 -175.95
N ARG A 38 -57.45 -1.98 -176.54
CA ARG A 38 -56.07 -2.05 -176.02
C ARG A 38 -55.96 -1.44 -174.61
N ILE A 39 -56.56 -0.27 -174.39
CA ILE A 39 -56.52 0.40 -173.07
C ILE A 39 -57.19 -0.46 -171.99
N ILE A 40 -58.33 -1.10 -172.30
CA ILE A 40 -59.03 -1.98 -171.35
C ILE A 40 -58.14 -3.17 -170.96
N SER A 41 -57.48 -3.79 -171.94
CA SER A 41 -56.58 -4.92 -171.68
C SER A 41 -55.37 -4.53 -170.84
N GLU A 42 -54.80 -3.34 -171.05
CA GLU A 42 -53.73 -2.80 -170.19
C GLU A 42 -54.22 -2.55 -168.75
N GLN A 43 -55.43 -2.01 -168.59
CA GLN A 43 -56.02 -1.77 -167.26
C GLN A 43 -56.31 -3.07 -166.52
N GLU A 44 -56.79 -4.10 -167.20
CA GLU A 44 -57.00 -5.44 -166.61
C GLU A 44 -55.68 -6.03 -166.10
N ALA A 45 -54.58 -5.89 -166.86
CA ALA A 45 -53.26 -6.34 -166.42
C ALA A 45 -52.76 -5.60 -165.16
N ILE A 46 -52.97 -4.28 -165.07
CA ILE A 46 -52.59 -3.47 -163.91
C ILE A 46 -53.38 -3.88 -162.67
N ILE A 47 -54.70 -4.11 -162.81
CA ILE A 47 -55.55 -4.53 -161.69
C ILE A 47 -55.08 -5.87 -161.13
N GLU A 48 -54.74 -6.82 -162.01
CA GLU A 48 -54.31 -8.14 -161.59
C GLU A 48 -52.93 -8.12 -160.93
N GLU A 49 -52.02 -7.26 -161.41
CA GLU A 49 -50.74 -7.00 -160.72
C GLU A 49 -50.95 -6.41 -159.32
N GLN A 50 -51.89 -5.46 -159.17
CA GLN A 50 -52.18 -4.84 -157.88
C GLN A 50 -52.83 -5.80 -156.88
N LYS A 51 -53.75 -6.67 -157.32
CA LYS A 51 -54.28 -7.74 -156.47
C LYS A 51 -53.18 -8.67 -155.96
N GLY A 52 -52.24 -9.03 -156.85
CA GLY A 52 -51.06 -9.82 -156.48
C GLY A 52 -50.18 -9.15 -155.42
N LYS A 53 -50.04 -7.81 -155.45
CA LYS A 53 -49.31 -7.05 -154.43
C LYS A 53 -50.05 -6.99 -153.09
N ILE A 54 -51.35 -6.76 -153.10
CA ILE A 54 -52.18 -6.69 -151.88
C ILE A 54 -52.18 -8.04 -151.15
N SER A 55 -52.26 -9.15 -151.89
CA SER A 55 -52.18 -10.50 -151.32
C SER A 55 -50.85 -10.82 -150.64
N LYS A 56 -49.77 -10.06 -150.89
CA LYS A 56 -48.47 -10.22 -150.23
C LYS A 56 -48.29 -9.30 -149.02
N MET A 57 -49.20 -8.35 -148.78
CA MET A 57 -49.15 -7.42 -147.65
C MET A 57 -49.96 -7.92 -146.43
N THR A 58 -50.45 -9.16 -146.43
CA THR A 58 -51.32 -9.70 -145.37
C THR A 58 -50.55 -10.20 -144.14
N ASP A 59 -49.22 -10.31 -144.22
CA ASP A 59 -48.37 -10.71 -143.11
C ASP A 59 -47.79 -9.47 -142.40
N ILE A 60 -47.88 -9.45 -141.07
CA ILE A 60 -47.27 -8.41 -140.23
C ILE A 60 -45.74 -8.50 -140.40
N PRO A 61 -45.04 -7.38 -140.68
CA PRO A 61 -43.59 -7.39 -140.83
C PRO A 61 -42.88 -7.99 -139.62
N GLU A 62 -41.87 -8.82 -139.88
CA GLU A 62 -41.11 -9.56 -138.87
C GLU A 62 -40.46 -8.63 -137.84
N ASP A 63 -39.96 -7.46 -138.27
CA ASP A 63 -39.43 -6.40 -137.41
C ASP A 63 -40.41 -5.95 -136.30
N ILE A 64 -41.72 -5.96 -136.57
CA ILE A 64 -42.75 -5.57 -135.59
C ILE A 64 -42.98 -6.69 -134.57
N LEU A 65 -42.85 -7.95 -134.99
CA LEU A 65 -42.93 -9.10 -134.10
C LEU A 65 -41.71 -9.15 -133.17
N GLU A 66 -40.50 -8.96 -133.72
CA GLU A 66 -39.26 -8.87 -132.94
C GLU A 66 -39.31 -7.73 -131.91
N LEU A 67 -39.79 -6.55 -132.30
CA LEU A 67 -39.98 -5.42 -131.37
C LEU A 67 -40.98 -5.76 -130.26
N LYS A 68 -42.05 -6.49 -130.55
CA LYS A 68 -43.03 -6.91 -129.54
C LYS A 68 -42.42 -7.90 -128.55
N GLU A 69 -41.62 -8.85 -129.03
CA GLU A 69 -40.89 -9.79 -128.18
C GLU A 69 -39.88 -9.05 -127.28
N LEU A 70 -39.06 -8.17 -127.86
CA LEU A 70 -38.12 -7.34 -127.10
C LEU A 70 -38.81 -6.47 -126.04
N ILE A 71 -39.97 -5.87 -126.35
CA ILE A 71 -40.77 -5.11 -125.38
C ILE A 71 -41.28 -6.03 -124.26
N GLY A 72 -41.68 -7.25 -124.60
CA GLY A 72 -42.10 -8.28 -123.64
C GLY A 72 -40.98 -8.65 -122.66
N GLU A 73 -39.78 -8.92 -123.20
CA GLU A 73 -38.59 -9.23 -122.41
C GLU A 73 -38.18 -8.04 -121.52
N GLN A 74 -38.19 -6.83 -122.05
CA GLN A 74 -37.90 -5.62 -121.27
C GLN A 74 -38.89 -5.43 -120.12
N ARG A 75 -40.20 -5.67 -120.35
CA ARG A 75 -41.21 -5.62 -119.26
C ARG A 75 -40.96 -6.68 -118.20
N HIS A 76 -40.58 -7.89 -118.60
CA HIS A 76 -40.23 -8.95 -117.65
C HIS A 76 -39.02 -8.54 -116.80
N LEU A 77 -37.95 -8.04 -117.42
CA LEU A 77 -36.75 -7.57 -116.73
C LEU A 77 -37.04 -6.41 -115.78
N ILE A 78 -37.91 -5.46 -116.18
CA ILE A 78 -38.33 -4.36 -115.30
C ILE A 78 -39.05 -4.90 -114.07
N ASN A 79 -40.02 -5.82 -114.25
CA ASN A 79 -40.75 -6.40 -113.12
C ASN A 79 -39.83 -7.17 -112.17
N GLU A 80 -38.85 -7.93 -112.70
CA GLU A 80 -37.87 -8.65 -111.88
C GLU A 80 -36.99 -7.68 -111.09
N LYS A 81 -36.54 -6.59 -111.72
CA LYS A 81 -35.76 -5.54 -111.05
C LYS A 81 -36.58 -4.77 -110.01
N GLU A 82 -37.86 -4.53 -110.25
CA GLU A 82 -38.77 -3.92 -109.28
C GLU A 82 -38.93 -4.82 -108.05
N LEU A 83 -39.06 -6.13 -108.24
CA LEU A 83 -39.17 -7.11 -107.16
C LEU A 83 -37.87 -7.18 -106.34
N GLU A 84 -36.70 -7.26 -107.01
CA GLU A 84 -35.39 -7.20 -106.33
C GLU A 84 -35.23 -5.92 -105.51
N LEU A 85 -35.67 -4.79 -106.06
CA LEU A 85 -35.59 -3.48 -105.40
C LEU A 85 -36.52 -3.41 -104.18
N GLU A 86 -37.69 -4.04 -104.24
CA GLU A 86 -38.60 -4.17 -103.09
C GLU A 86 -37.99 -5.04 -101.99
N TYR A 87 -37.38 -6.18 -102.33
CA TYR A 87 -36.64 -7.01 -101.37
C TYR A 87 -35.48 -6.23 -100.72
N ALA A 88 -34.67 -5.53 -101.52
CA ALA A 88 -33.56 -4.73 -101.01
C ALA A 88 -34.05 -3.61 -100.07
N LYS A 89 -35.17 -2.95 -100.40
CA LYS A 89 -35.81 -1.98 -99.50
C LYS A 89 -36.25 -2.63 -98.18
N GLY A 90 -36.80 -3.85 -98.23
CA GLY A 90 -37.16 -4.63 -97.06
C GLY A 90 -35.96 -4.95 -96.16
N GLU A 91 -34.86 -5.41 -96.74
CA GLU A 91 -33.61 -5.71 -96.01
C GLU A 91 -32.99 -4.46 -95.38
N ILE A 92 -33.02 -3.32 -96.08
CA ILE A 92 -32.57 -2.03 -95.54
C ILE A 92 -33.42 -1.62 -94.34
N ALA A 93 -34.75 -1.72 -94.44
CA ALA A 93 -35.65 -1.38 -93.34
C ALA A 93 -35.45 -2.29 -92.12
N GLN A 94 -35.23 -3.59 -92.34
CA GLN A 94 -34.91 -4.53 -91.28
C GLN A 94 -33.57 -4.18 -90.62
N SER A 95 -32.52 -3.97 -91.42
CA SER A 95 -31.19 -3.60 -90.92
C SER A 95 -31.21 -2.31 -90.10
N GLN A 96 -31.98 -1.31 -90.53
CA GLN A 96 -32.16 -0.06 -89.77
C GLN A 96 -32.83 -0.30 -88.42
N LYS A 97 -33.87 -1.15 -88.38
CA LYS A 97 -34.58 -1.49 -87.15
C LYS A 97 -33.69 -2.26 -86.16
N GLU A 98 -32.89 -3.21 -86.65
CA GLU A 98 -31.90 -3.93 -85.84
C GLU A 98 -30.84 -2.97 -85.29
N MET A 99 -30.33 -2.05 -86.12
CA MET A 99 -29.37 -1.03 -85.71
C MET A 99 -29.93 -0.10 -84.63
N GLU A 100 -31.20 0.29 -84.73
CA GLU A 100 -31.87 1.11 -83.72
C GLU A 100 -32.05 0.36 -82.40
N LEU A 101 -32.36 -0.94 -82.47
CA LEU A 101 -32.50 -1.80 -81.30
C LEU A 101 -31.17 -2.00 -80.57
N ILE A 102 -30.09 -2.22 -81.33
CA ILE A 102 -28.72 -2.29 -80.80
C ILE A 102 -28.32 -0.96 -80.15
N LYS A 103 -28.59 0.18 -80.80
CA LYS A 103 -28.33 1.51 -80.20
C LYS A 103 -29.06 1.68 -78.86
N LYS A 104 -30.34 1.28 -78.79
CA LYS A 104 -31.13 1.32 -77.55
C LYS A 104 -30.56 0.42 -76.44
N GLN A 105 -29.89 -0.68 -76.79
CA GLN A 105 -29.25 -1.58 -75.82
C GLN A 105 -27.85 -1.11 -75.38
N ILE A 106 -27.11 -0.43 -76.25
CA ILE A 106 -25.75 0.07 -75.95
C ILE A 106 -25.79 1.17 -74.88
N VAL A 107 -26.74 2.12 -74.96
CA VAL A 107 -26.79 3.27 -74.05
C VAL A 107 -26.90 2.86 -72.57
N PRO A 108 -27.83 1.99 -72.15
CA PRO A 108 -27.89 1.51 -70.77
C PRO A 108 -26.61 0.79 -70.33
N THR A 109 -25.96 0.08 -71.26
CA THR A 109 -24.72 -0.65 -70.96
C THR A 109 -23.55 0.31 -70.74
N GLN A 110 -23.46 1.39 -71.53
CA GLN A 110 -22.48 2.45 -71.34
C GLN A 110 -22.69 3.17 -70.01
N ASN A 111 -23.92 3.52 -69.65
CA ASN A 111 -24.22 4.17 -68.36
C ASN A 111 -23.81 3.28 -67.17
N LYS A 112 -24.14 1.98 -67.23
CA LYS A 112 -23.71 1.02 -66.20
C LYS A 112 -22.19 0.89 -66.09
N LEU A 113 -21.49 0.97 -67.23
CA LEU A 113 -20.04 0.93 -67.26
C LEU A 113 -19.45 2.19 -66.59
N GLU A 114 -20.03 3.36 -66.87
CA GLU A 114 -19.61 4.64 -66.29
C GLU A 114 -19.83 4.67 -64.77
N GLU A 115 -21.01 4.23 -64.29
CA GLU A 115 -21.30 4.03 -62.86
C GLU A 115 -20.31 3.05 -62.19
N ALA A 116 -19.95 1.96 -62.89
CA ALA A 116 -18.96 1.00 -62.39
C ALA A 116 -17.56 1.63 -62.27
N TYR A 117 -17.17 2.49 -63.22
CA TYR A 117 -15.91 3.23 -63.14
C TYR A 117 -15.89 4.26 -62.01
N GLU A 118 -16.99 4.97 -61.80
CA GLU A 118 -17.12 5.94 -60.71
C GLU A 118 -17.06 5.25 -59.35
N THR A 119 -17.82 4.16 -59.16
CA THR A 119 -17.77 3.36 -57.93
C THR A 119 -16.39 2.75 -57.68
N MET A 120 -15.71 2.26 -58.72
CA MET A 120 -14.33 1.77 -58.59
C MET A 120 -13.36 2.90 -58.21
N GLY A 121 -13.54 4.11 -58.74
CA GLY A 121 -12.78 5.29 -58.35
C GLY A 121 -12.96 5.62 -56.87
N ASN A 122 -14.20 5.65 -56.40
CA ASN A 122 -14.54 5.91 -54.99
C ASN A 122 -13.94 4.85 -54.06
N LEU A 123 -14.07 3.56 -54.40
CA LEU A 123 -13.47 2.47 -53.63
C LEU A 123 -11.94 2.57 -53.56
N ARG A 124 -11.29 3.02 -54.63
CA ARG A 124 -9.83 3.21 -54.65
C ARG A 124 -9.39 4.34 -53.72
N THR A 125 -10.15 5.43 -53.66
CA THR A 125 -9.93 6.53 -52.72
C THR A 125 -10.12 6.07 -51.28
N GLU A 126 -11.24 5.41 -50.98
CA GLU A 126 -11.53 4.89 -49.64
C GLU A 126 -10.44 3.89 -49.18
N LEU A 127 -9.98 3.03 -50.08
CA LEU A 127 -8.89 2.09 -49.77
C LEU A 127 -7.57 2.81 -49.46
N ALA A 128 -7.26 3.91 -50.15
CA ALA A 128 -6.09 4.72 -49.86
C ALA A 128 -6.21 5.42 -48.50
N GLU A 129 -7.37 5.98 -48.19
CA GLU A 129 -7.66 6.59 -46.88
C GLU A 129 -7.54 5.58 -45.74
N LYS A 130 -8.15 4.40 -45.88
CA LYS A 130 -8.07 3.33 -44.88
C LYS A 130 -6.65 2.81 -44.69
N ASN A 131 -5.86 2.71 -45.75
CA ASN A 131 -4.44 2.37 -45.63
C ASN A 131 -3.66 3.44 -44.87
N SER A 132 -3.93 4.72 -45.12
CA SER A 132 -3.30 5.83 -44.38
C SER A 132 -3.67 5.79 -42.89
N GLU A 133 -4.95 5.62 -42.57
CA GLU A 133 -5.42 5.44 -41.18
C GLU A 133 -4.74 4.25 -40.49
N LEU A 134 -4.56 3.14 -41.22
CA LEU A 134 -3.92 1.93 -40.68
C LEU A 134 -2.43 2.15 -40.38
N ILE A 135 -1.71 2.89 -41.22
CA ILE A 135 -0.31 3.28 -40.97
C ILE A 135 -0.21 4.12 -39.70
N LEU A 136 -1.06 5.14 -39.56
CA LEU A 136 -1.08 6.00 -38.37
C LEU A 136 -1.43 5.20 -37.09
N LYS A 137 -2.41 4.29 -37.17
CA LYS A 137 -2.73 3.39 -36.05
C LYS A 137 -1.57 2.46 -35.69
N LYS A 138 -0.82 1.98 -36.68
CA LYS A 138 0.36 1.14 -36.45
C LYS A 138 1.49 1.90 -35.75
N GLU A 139 1.69 3.16 -36.09
CA GLU A 139 2.65 4.04 -35.41
C GLU A 139 2.23 4.33 -33.96
N THR A 140 0.97 4.67 -33.73
CA THR A 140 0.46 4.91 -32.36
C THR A 140 0.51 3.66 -31.49
N PHE A 141 0.27 2.48 -32.08
CA PHE A 141 0.45 1.19 -31.42
C PHE A 141 1.92 0.98 -31.02
N LYS A 142 2.87 1.17 -31.94
CA LYS A 142 4.31 1.04 -31.67
C LYS A 142 4.77 2.00 -30.56
N ASN A 143 4.29 3.23 -30.58
CA ASN A 143 4.60 4.21 -29.53
C ASN A 143 4.04 3.78 -28.16
N SER A 144 2.82 3.24 -28.14
CA SER A 144 2.21 2.71 -26.92
C SER A 144 2.97 1.49 -26.39
N GLU A 145 3.39 0.58 -27.27
CA GLU A 145 4.20 -0.60 -26.91
C GLU A 145 5.56 -0.18 -26.31
N THR A 146 6.17 0.87 -26.86
CA THR A 146 7.44 1.41 -26.33
C THR A 146 7.24 1.97 -24.92
N LYS A 147 6.17 2.74 -24.69
CA LYS A 147 5.80 3.25 -23.35
C LYS A 147 5.51 2.13 -22.36
N ILE A 148 4.84 1.06 -22.79
CA ILE A 148 4.58 -0.10 -21.92
C ILE A 148 5.90 -0.73 -21.46
N ARG A 149 6.86 -0.96 -22.38
CA ARG A 149 8.18 -1.51 -22.02
C ARG A 149 8.96 -0.60 -21.08
N GLU A 150 8.88 0.72 -21.27
CA GLU A 150 9.52 1.69 -20.36
C GLU A 150 8.89 1.63 -18.95
N LEU A 151 7.57 1.54 -18.86
CA LEU A 151 6.84 1.42 -17.59
C LEU A 151 7.13 0.09 -16.90
N GLU A 152 7.23 -1.01 -17.64
CA GLU A 152 7.64 -2.33 -17.11
C GLU A 152 9.05 -2.25 -16.53
N ALA A 153 10.01 -1.69 -17.27
CA ALA A 153 11.38 -1.50 -16.80
C ALA A 153 11.46 -0.59 -15.56
N PHE A 154 10.64 0.46 -15.50
CA PHE A 154 10.53 1.32 -14.33
C PHE A 154 9.95 0.57 -13.12
N THR A 155 8.88 -0.19 -13.34
CA THR A 155 8.22 -1.00 -12.29
C THR A 155 9.18 -2.03 -11.71
N ASP A 156 9.99 -2.68 -12.55
CA ASP A 156 10.99 -3.66 -12.10
C ASP A 156 12.11 -3.02 -11.28
N LYS A 157 12.58 -1.84 -11.69
CA LYS A 157 13.56 -1.06 -10.90
C LYS A 157 12.98 -0.63 -9.56
N PHE A 158 11.76 -0.10 -9.57
CA PHE A 158 11.07 0.33 -8.35
C PHE A 158 10.86 -0.83 -7.37
N LYS A 159 10.42 -1.99 -7.85
CA LYS A 159 10.29 -3.21 -7.01
C LYS A 159 11.63 -3.61 -6.40
N LYS A 160 12.73 -3.57 -7.16
CA LYS A 160 14.08 -3.88 -6.65
C LYS A 160 14.52 -2.88 -5.57
N GLU A 161 14.27 -1.60 -5.77
CA GLU A 161 14.58 -0.56 -4.78
C GLU A 161 13.73 -0.71 -3.51
N GLN A 162 12.44 -1.02 -3.65
CA GLN A 162 11.56 -1.26 -2.52
C GLN A 162 12.03 -2.46 -1.69
N VAL A 163 12.41 -3.57 -2.33
CA VAL A 163 12.96 -4.75 -1.63
C VAL A 163 14.23 -4.38 -0.87
N LYS A 164 15.18 -3.67 -1.51
CA LYS A 164 16.40 -3.22 -0.83
C LYS A 164 16.11 -2.33 0.39
N MET A 165 15.20 -1.38 0.26
CA MET A 165 14.84 -0.50 1.37
C MET A 165 14.19 -1.26 2.53
N ILE A 166 13.35 -2.26 2.23
CA ILE A 166 12.77 -3.15 3.25
C ILE A 166 13.87 -3.95 3.94
N GLU A 167 14.79 -4.56 3.18
CA GLU A 167 15.92 -5.32 3.75
C GLU A 167 16.80 -4.45 4.66
N GLU A 168 17.13 -3.22 4.24
CA GLU A 168 17.91 -2.26 5.04
C GLU A 168 17.18 -1.84 6.32
N LEU A 169 15.86 -1.63 6.26
CA LEU A 169 15.04 -1.30 7.43
C LEU A 169 14.94 -2.47 8.40
N GLU A 170 14.73 -3.68 7.89
CA GLU A 170 14.72 -4.90 8.72
C GLU A 170 16.07 -5.12 9.40
N GLU A 171 17.18 -4.91 8.70
CA GLU A 171 18.51 -5.06 9.29
C GLU A 171 18.76 -4.03 10.39
N LYS A 172 18.41 -2.75 10.15
CA LYS A 172 18.51 -1.70 11.18
C LYS A 172 17.66 -2.03 12.39
N TYR A 173 16.40 -2.42 12.19
CA TYR A 173 15.49 -2.77 13.27
C TYR A 173 15.98 -3.97 14.08
N ARG A 174 16.52 -4.99 13.41
CA ARG A 174 17.13 -6.16 14.08
C ARG A 174 18.33 -5.76 14.94
N LYS A 175 19.23 -4.91 14.42
CA LYS A 175 20.39 -4.41 15.18
C LYS A 175 19.96 -3.60 16.39
N GLU A 176 19.06 -2.63 16.20
CA GLU A 176 18.55 -1.78 17.29
C GLU A 176 17.84 -2.62 18.36
N THR A 177 17.03 -3.60 17.97
CA THR A 177 16.37 -4.52 18.90
C THR A 177 17.38 -5.36 19.68
N GLN A 178 18.43 -5.84 19.02
CA GLN A 178 19.49 -6.60 19.66
C GLN A 178 20.25 -5.72 20.67
N ASP A 179 20.63 -4.51 20.27
CA ASP A 179 21.35 -3.56 21.12
C ASP A 179 20.53 -3.20 22.37
N LEU A 180 19.25 -2.83 22.19
CA LEU A 180 18.33 -2.57 23.30
C LEU A 180 18.19 -3.78 24.23
N LYS A 181 18.11 -4.99 23.68
CA LYS A 181 18.07 -6.22 24.49
C LYS A 181 19.35 -6.42 25.31
N THR A 182 20.51 -6.10 24.74
CA THR A 182 21.76 -6.15 25.50
C THR A 182 21.82 -5.08 26.60
N GLU A 183 21.28 -3.90 26.36
CA GLU A 183 21.22 -2.81 27.34
C GLU A 183 20.25 -3.14 28.48
N ILE A 184 19.08 -3.70 28.18
CA ILE A 184 18.13 -4.21 29.18
C ILE A 184 18.82 -5.26 30.07
N ASN A 185 19.50 -6.24 29.47
CA ASN A 185 20.20 -7.27 30.24
C ASN A 185 21.30 -6.69 31.16
N LYS A 186 22.00 -5.64 30.72
CA LYS A 186 23.00 -4.94 31.55
C LYS A 186 22.33 -4.20 32.71
N LEU A 187 21.23 -3.49 32.45
CA LEU A 187 20.47 -2.78 33.48
C LEU A 187 19.87 -3.75 34.50
N ASP A 188 19.34 -4.88 34.06
CA ASP A 188 18.81 -5.94 34.94
C ASP A 188 19.91 -6.52 35.84
N SER A 189 21.08 -6.79 35.28
CA SER A 189 22.24 -7.27 36.05
C SER A 189 22.68 -6.24 37.09
N PHE A 190 22.78 -4.96 36.69
CA PHE A 190 23.11 -3.87 37.59
C PHE A 190 22.07 -3.68 38.71
N LEU A 191 20.78 -3.79 38.40
CA LEU A 191 19.71 -3.73 39.38
C LEU A 191 19.78 -4.91 40.36
N MET A 192 20.11 -6.11 39.89
CA MET A 192 20.29 -7.28 40.75
C MET A 192 21.47 -7.11 41.70
N ASP A 193 22.62 -6.66 41.20
CA ASP A 193 23.81 -6.37 42.02
C ASP A 193 23.54 -5.26 43.04
N SER A 194 22.85 -4.19 42.62
CA SER A 194 22.45 -3.09 43.50
C SER A 194 21.49 -3.55 44.61
N LYS A 195 20.53 -4.43 44.27
CA LYS A 195 19.63 -5.04 45.26
C LYS A 195 20.41 -5.90 46.25
N LEU A 196 21.30 -6.77 45.77
CA LEU A 196 22.13 -7.63 46.63
C LEU A 196 22.98 -6.80 47.60
N THR A 197 23.73 -5.82 47.07
CA THR A 197 24.54 -4.93 47.90
C THR A 197 23.71 -4.12 48.90
N THR A 198 22.50 -3.70 48.54
CA THR A 198 21.58 -3.02 49.47
C THR A 198 21.07 -3.96 50.55
N THR A 199 20.72 -5.21 50.20
CA THR A 199 20.29 -6.21 51.18
C THR A 199 21.41 -6.58 52.15
N GLU A 200 22.65 -6.74 51.66
CA GLU A 200 23.84 -7.00 52.48
C GLU A 200 24.15 -5.83 53.43
N LYS A 201 24.08 -4.58 52.93
CA LYS A 201 24.23 -3.40 53.77
C LYS A 201 23.12 -3.29 54.81
N SER A 202 21.89 -3.62 54.44
CA SER A 202 20.74 -3.61 55.36
C SER A 202 20.88 -4.67 56.45
N SER A 203 21.31 -5.89 56.12
CA SER A 203 21.59 -6.93 57.11
C SER A 203 22.76 -6.54 58.02
N ALA A 204 23.85 -6.04 57.45
CA ALA A 204 25.00 -5.56 58.22
C ALA A 204 24.61 -4.41 59.17
N ALA A 205 23.75 -3.49 58.73
CA ALA A 205 23.23 -2.42 59.57
C ALA A 205 22.37 -2.98 60.72
N LYS A 206 21.46 -3.93 60.45
CA LYS A 206 20.65 -4.60 61.50
C LYS A 206 21.52 -5.33 62.52
N ASP A 207 22.56 -6.01 62.07
CA ASP A 207 23.53 -6.69 62.94
C ASP A 207 24.30 -5.69 63.79
N ALA A 208 24.74 -4.57 63.20
CA ALA A 208 25.41 -3.49 63.91
C ALA A 208 24.49 -2.83 64.95
N THR A 209 23.23 -2.54 64.59
CA THR A 209 22.21 -2.03 65.53
C THR A 209 22.00 -3.01 66.68
N SER A 210 21.83 -4.30 66.40
CA SER A 210 21.66 -5.33 67.44
C SER A 210 22.88 -5.42 68.36
N ARG A 211 24.10 -5.27 67.83
CA ARG A 211 25.33 -5.20 68.64
C ARG A 211 25.36 -3.94 69.51
N LEU A 212 24.96 -2.79 68.98
CA LEU A 212 24.87 -1.54 69.73
C LEU A 212 23.82 -1.61 70.85
N ASP A 213 22.65 -2.18 70.57
CA ASP A 213 21.61 -2.37 71.59
C ASP A 213 22.09 -3.29 72.71
N ASN A 214 22.77 -4.39 72.37
CA ASN A 214 23.39 -5.28 73.36
C ASN A 214 24.49 -4.58 74.17
N MET A 215 25.32 -3.75 73.53
CA MET A 215 26.33 -2.95 74.24
C MET A 215 25.67 -1.94 75.17
N LYS A 216 24.62 -1.25 74.70
CA LYS A 216 23.86 -0.29 75.49
C LYS A 216 23.24 -0.95 76.71
N ALA A 217 22.61 -2.11 76.55
CA ALA A 217 22.07 -2.88 77.67
C ALA A 217 23.16 -3.24 78.71
N LYS A 218 24.36 -3.66 78.25
CA LYS A 218 25.50 -3.92 79.15
C LYS A 218 26.00 -2.65 79.85
N PHE A 219 26.01 -1.51 79.14
CA PHE A 219 26.37 -0.22 79.74
C PHE A 219 25.35 0.20 80.79
N ASP A 220 24.05 0.08 80.50
CA ASP A 220 22.98 0.40 81.44
C ASP A 220 23.06 -0.51 82.69
N GLU A 221 23.35 -1.80 82.52
CA GLU A 221 23.59 -2.73 83.63
C GLU A 221 24.81 -2.33 84.48
N LEU A 222 25.92 -1.95 83.84
CA LEU A 222 27.11 -1.45 84.54
C LEU A 222 26.82 -0.14 85.28
N VAL A 223 26.07 0.79 84.69
CA VAL A 223 25.66 2.04 85.32
C VAL A 223 24.84 1.75 86.58
N ASN A 224 23.81 0.90 86.47
CA ASN A 224 23.00 0.51 87.62
C ASN A 224 23.86 -0.14 88.72
N LYS A 225 24.81 -1.00 88.34
CA LYS A 225 25.71 -1.63 89.31
C LYS A 225 26.66 -0.64 89.99
N VAL A 226 27.13 0.37 89.26
CA VAL A 226 27.94 1.46 89.82
C VAL A 226 27.10 2.31 90.78
N GLU A 227 25.84 2.60 90.44
CA GLU A 227 24.90 3.29 91.34
C GLU A 227 24.66 2.49 92.62
N GLU A 228 24.35 1.20 92.52
CA GLU A 228 24.18 0.30 93.67
C GLU A 228 25.43 0.24 94.56
N LEU A 229 26.62 0.15 93.96
CA LEU A 229 27.88 0.18 94.70
C LEU A 229 28.12 1.54 95.35
N GLY A 230 27.73 2.63 94.68
CA GLY A 230 27.78 3.99 95.21
C GLY A 230 26.91 4.14 96.46
N ASP A 231 25.68 3.62 96.42
CA ASP A 231 24.77 3.65 97.57
C ASP A 231 25.28 2.77 98.71
N LYS A 232 25.75 1.54 98.43
CA LYS A 232 26.40 0.69 99.45
C LYS A 232 27.61 1.37 100.09
N ASN A 233 28.39 2.12 99.31
CA ASN A 233 29.55 2.84 99.82
C ASN A 233 29.13 4.05 100.69
N ARG A 234 28.01 4.71 100.38
CA ARG A 234 27.42 5.74 101.26
C ARG A 234 26.95 5.12 102.58
N ASP A 235 26.17 4.04 102.52
CA ASP A 235 25.69 3.34 103.71
C ASP A 235 26.84 2.88 104.62
N ALA A 236 27.90 2.30 104.02
CA ALA A 236 29.08 1.89 104.76
C ALA A 236 29.83 3.08 105.40
N ASN A 237 29.91 4.22 104.71
CA ASN A 237 30.51 5.44 105.27
C ASN A 237 29.68 6.00 106.42
N ASP A 238 28.35 6.00 106.32
CA ASP A 238 27.45 6.43 107.40
C ASP A 238 27.60 5.52 108.64
N GLU A 239 27.78 4.21 108.43
CA GLU A 239 28.06 3.26 109.50
C GLU A 239 29.42 3.51 110.15
N ILE A 240 30.46 3.80 109.35
CA ILE A 240 31.78 4.21 109.85
C ILE A 240 31.68 5.49 110.68
N GLU A 241 30.92 6.49 110.24
CA GLU A 241 30.73 7.73 111.02
C GLU A 241 30.07 7.45 112.38
N ARG A 242 29.01 6.62 112.39
CA ARG A 242 28.34 6.20 113.64
C ARG A 242 29.29 5.46 114.58
N LEU A 243 30.04 4.48 114.07
CA LEU A 243 31.02 3.73 114.86
C LEU A 243 32.14 4.65 115.38
N THR A 244 32.60 5.60 114.56
CA THR A 244 33.62 6.58 114.97
C THR A 244 33.11 7.49 116.10
N LYS A 245 31.84 7.89 116.06
CA LYS A 245 31.20 8.64 117.14
C LYS A 245 31.13 7.83 118.43
N ASN A 246 30.70 6.57 118.34
CA ASN A 246 30.64 5.67 119.49
C ASN A 246 32.03 5.42 120.11
N ILE A 247 33.07 5.26 119.29
CA ILE A 247 34.46 5.12 119.77
C ILE A 247 34.90 6.39 120.52
N LYS A 248 34.54 7.59 120.06
CA LYS A 248 34.84 8.83 120.77
C LYS A 248 34.14 8.90 122.13
N GLU A 249 32.88 8.49 122.20
CA GLU A 249 32.11 8.47 123.46
C GLU A 249 32.73 7.50 124.48
N ILE A 250 33.11 6.29 124.04
CA ILE A 250 33.79 5.30 124.91
C ILE A 250 35.14 5.83 125.40
N LYS A 251 35.94 6.47 124.53
CA LYS A 251 37.22 7.07 124.92
C LYS A 251 37.06 8.17 125.97
N ASN A 252 36.03 9.00 125.85
CA ASN A 252 35.74 10.02 126.85
C ASN A 252 35.32 9.39 128.18
N PHE A 253 34.46 8.37 128.16
CA PHE A 253 34.03 7.67 129.37
C PHE A 253 35.20 7.04 130.14
N GLN A 254 36.15 6.40 129.44
CA GLN A 254 37.36 5.84 130.07
C GLN A 254 38.23 6.92 130.72
N LYS A 255 38.37 8.09 130.08
CA LYS A 255 39.20 9.17 130.59
C LYS A 255 38.64 9.76 131.90
N ASP A 256 37.33 9.89 132.00
CA ASP A 256 36.66 10.55 133.13
C ASP A 256 36.57 9.67 134.40
N ASN A 257 36.83 8.36 134.30
CA ASN A 257 36.63 7.40 135.41
C ASN A 257 37.90 6.63 135.80
N ILE A 258 39.06 6.98 135.23
CA ILE A 258 40.30 6.23 135.41
C ILE A 258 40.80 6.23 136.86
N ASP A 259 40.60 7.32 137.60
CA ASP A 259 41.07 7.47 138.98
C ASP A 259 40.22 6.66 139.97
N LYS A 260 38.90 6.56 139.72
CA LYS A 260 38.01 5.69 140.51
C LYS A 260 38.29 4.21 140.29
N ILE A 261 38.56 3.81 139.04
CA ILE A 261 38.88 2.42 138.70
C ILE A 261 40.18 1.98 139.40
N ASN A 262 41.22 2.83 139.40
CA ASN A 262 42.49 2.53 140.06
C ASN A 262 42.40 2.48 141.61
N PHE A 263 41.50 3.23 142.25
CA PHE A 263 41.28 3.18 143.69
C PHE A 263 40.62 1.87 144.14
N TYR A 264 39.62 1.39 143.39
CA TYR A 264 38.94 0.12 143.70
C TYR A 264 39.83 -1.11 143.43
N ASP A 265 40.68 -1.08 142.41
CA ASP A 265 41.65 -2.16 142.14
C ASP A 265 42.66 -2.36 143.30
N LYS A 266 43.03 -1.29 144.02
CA LYS A 266 43.95 -1.36 145.18
C LYS A 266 43.29 -1.92 146.46
N LEU A 267 41.96 -1.86 146.58
CA LEU A 267 41.20 -2.39 147.72
C LEU A 267 40.92 -3.91 147.60
N GLN A 268 40.95 -4.44 146.38
CA GLN A 268 40.63 -5.84 146.08
C GLN A 268 41.46 -6.88 146.89
N PRO A 269 42.79 -6.72 147.09
CA PRO A 269 43.60 -7.71 147.83
C PRO A 269 43.35 -7.72 149.35
N LEU A 270 42.75 -6.65 149.90
CA LEU A 270 42.50 -6.51 151.34
C LEU A 270 41.23 -7.23 151.78
N MET A 271 40.20 -7.20 150.92
CA MET A 271 38.92 -7.87 151.20
C MET A 271 39.07 -9.39 151.36
N GLU A 272 40.13 -9.99 150.80
CA GLU A 272 40.39 -11.42 150.88
C GLU A 272 41.01 -11.87 152.22
N LYS A 273 41.48 -10.96 153.07
CA LYS A 273 42.08 -11.27 154.38
C LYS A 273 41.32 -10.57 155.51
N ASP A 274 40.29 -11.24 156.03
CA ASP A 274 39.35 -10.72 157.05
C ASP A 274 40.01 -10.02 158.27
N PRO A 275 41.13 -10.50 158.85
CA PRO A 275 41.78 -9.79 159.95
C PRO A 275 42.41 -8.45 159.55
N LEU A 276 42.92 -8.33 158.32
CA LEU A 276 43.56 -7.13 157.80
C LEU A 276 42.52 -6.09 157.39
N PHE A 277 41.43 -6.51 156.74
CA PHE A 277 40.33 -5.65 156.37
C PHE A 277 39.64 -5.04 157.60
N LYS A 278 39.39 -5.84 158.65
CA LYS A 278 38.89 -5.34 159.94
C LYS A 278 39.86 -4.37 160.62
N THR A 279 41.16 -4.63 160.54
CA THR A 279 42.19 -3.69 161.06
C THR A 279 42.12 -2.36 160.31
N PHE A 280 41.98 -2.37 158.97
CA PHE A 280 41.84 -1.16 158.15
C PHE A 280 40.53 -0.40 158.43
N LEU A 281 39.39 -1.07 158.48
CA LEU A 281 38.08 -0.46 158.79
C LEU A 281 38.06 0.20 160.17
N ILE A 282 38.66 -0.41 161.18
CA ILE A 282 38.76 0.19 162.52
C ILE A 282 39.65 1.44 162.51
N ILE A 283 40.70 1.47 161.69
CA ILE A 283 41.52 2.67 161.50
C ILE A 283 40.74 3.75 160.73
N GLU A 284 39.89 3.38 159.77
CA GLU A 284 39.03 4.32 159.02
C GLU A 284 37.97 4.97 159.89
N ASP A 285 37.25 4.18 160.69
CA ASP A 285 36.13 4.66 161.51
C ASP A 285 36.60 5.48 162.73
N ILE A 286 37.80 5.21 163.27
CA ILE A 286 38.32 5.90 164.49
C ILE A 286 39.30 7.03 164.13
N GLY A 287 39.78 7.09 162.88
CA GLY A 287 40.51 8.23 162.33
C GLY A 287 41.92 8.48 162.91
N GLY A 288 42.43 7.58 163.74
CA GLY A 288 43.79 7.66 164.30
C GLY A 288 43.92 6.98 165.68
N ILE A 289 44.44 5.76 165.70
CA ILE A 289 44.50 4.90 166.90
C ILE A 289 45.95 4.51 167.25
N THR A 290 46.25 4.36 168.55
CA THR A 290 47.57 3.92 169.02
C THR A 290 47.68 2.39 169.00
N LEU A 291 48.90 1.85 168.92
CA LEU A 291 49.16 0.41 168.89
C LEU A 291 48.60 -0.36 170.11
N GLU A 292 48.56 0.27 171.28
CA GLU A 292 48.00 -0.34 172.50
C GLU A 292 46.47 -0.35 172.48
N ASP A 293 45.84 0.72 172.00
CA ASP A 293 44.38 0.79 171.85
C ASP A 293 43.88 -0.13 170.73
N LEU A 294 44.65 -0.27 169.64
CA LEU A 294 44.36 -1.17 168.53
C LEU A 294 44.46 -2.64 168.96
N LYS A 295 45.39 -2.98 169.88
CA LYS A 295 45.43 -4.28 170.55
C LYS A 295 44.17 -4.51 171.40
N GLY A 296 43.72 -3.50 172.14
CA GLY A 296 42.49 -3.57 172.93
C GLY A 296 41.24 -3.78 172.06
N ALA A 297 41.14 -3.10 170.92
CA ALA A 297 39.99 -3.16 170.01
C ALA A 297 39.94 -4.47 169.19
N LEU A 298 41.09 -5.01 168.78
CA LEU A 298 41.16 -6.24 167.99
C LEU A 298 41.23 -7.53 168.84
N GLY A 299 41.58 -7.42 170.13
CA GLY A 299 41.67 -8.57 171.06
C GLY A 299 42.79 -9.57 170.73
N ILE A 300 43.74 -9.20 169.86
CA ILE A 300 44.80 -10.06 169.33
C ILE A 300 46.15 -9.69 169.98
N PRO A 301 47.11 -10.62 170.14
CA PRO A 301 48.44 -10.28 170.65
C PRO A 301 49.11 -9.15 169.85
N ILE A 302 49.82 -8.25 170.55
CA ILE A 302 50.38 -7.01 169.97
C ILE A 302 51.35 -7.26 168.81
N VAL A 303 52.00 -8.42 168.78
CA VAL A 303 52.90 -8.85 167.70
C VAL A 303 52.12 -9.04 166.38
N THR A 304 50.91 -9.60 166.47
CA THR A 304 50.03 -9.81 165.31
C THR A 304 49.43 -8.50 164.82
N VAL A 305 49.05 -7.60 165.74
CA VAL A 305 48.59 -6.25 165.41
C VAL A 305 49.69 -5.47 164.69
N LYS A 306 50.93 -5.52 165.20
CA LYS A 306 52.07 -4.87 164.55
C LYS A 306 52.33 -5.43 163.15
N LYS A 307 52.21 -6.74 162.95
CA LYS A 307 52.33 -7.38 161.63
C LYS A 307 51.23 -6.93 160.66
N ASN A 308 49.99 -6.81 161.13
CA ASN A 308 48.87 -6.35 160.31
C ASN A 308 49.04 -4.87 159.91
N VAL A 309 49.51 -4.03 160.82
CA VAL A 309 49.82 -2.62 160.54
C VAL A 309 50.95 -2.50 159.53
N THR A 310 52.07 -3.22 159.70
CA THR A 310 53.16 -3.20 158.72
C THR A 310 52.71 -3.70 157.34
N GLN A 311 51.82 -4.70 157.27
CA GLN A 311 51.27 -5.16 155.98
C GLN A 311 50.37 -4.12 155.32
N LEU A 312 49.60 -3.35 156.07
CA LEU A 312 48.77 -2.27 155.54
C LEU A 312 49.62 -1.05 155.12
N GLU A 313 50.75 -0.82 155.79
CA GLU A 313 51.75 0.21 155.45
C GLU A 313 52.54 -0.18 154.19
N ASP A 314 52.94 -1.46 154.03
CA ASP A 314 53.58 -2.00 152.82
C ASP A 314 52.68 -1.94 151.58
N ILE A 315 51.34 -2.03 151.76
CA ILE A 315 50.36 -1.86 150.68
C ILE A 315 50.07 -0.35 150.42
N GLY A 316 50.63 0.54 151.24
CA GLY A 316 50.57 2.00 151.06
C GLY A 316 49.24 2.63 151.44
N LEU A 317 48.44 1.94 152.27
CA LEU A 317 47.07 2.36 152.63
C LEU A 317 46.99 3.08 153.97
N ILE A 318 48.00 2.90 154.83
CA ILE A 318 48.12 3.56 156.13
C ILE A 318 49.53 4.09 156.33
N GLU A 319 49.66 5.07 157.21
CA GLU A 319 50.88 5.76 157.59
C GLU A 319 50.93 5.88 159.12
N THR A 320 52.11 5.70 159.72
CA THR A 320 52.32 5.91 161.16
C THR A 320 52.93 7.30 161.39
N ASP A 321 52.17 8.21 162.00
CA ASP A 321 52.61 9.59 162.31
C ASP A 321 53.66 9.60 163.45
N ASP A 322 54.51 10.63 163.49
CA ASP A 322 55.67 10.82 164.37
C ASP A 322 55.35 10.74 165.88
N ARG A 323 54.06 10.75 166.23
CA ARG A 323 53.51 10.62 167.58
C ARG A 323 53.05 9.19 167.94
N GLY A 324 53.35 8.20 167.10
CA GLY A 324 53.02 6.78 167.33
C GLY A 324 51.56 6.40 167.10
N LYS A 325 50.82 7.19 166.31
CA LYS A 325 49.42 6.92 165.89
C LYS A 325 49.35 6.49 164.44
N ILE A 326 48.47 5.55 164.12
CA ILE A 326 48.30 4.97 162.79
C ILE A 326 47.08 5.62 162.11
N ILE A 327 47.24 6.17 160.90
CA ILE A 327 46.23 6.90 160.10
C ILE A 327 46.18 6.42 158.64
N ILE A 328 45.04 6.59 157.96
CA ILE A 328 44.87 6.19 156.54
C ILE A 328 45.44 7.25 155.60
N LYS A 329 46.18 6.80 154.58
CA LYS A 329 46.69 7.65 153.51
C LYS A 329 45.60 7.89 152.47
N ARG A 330 44.93 9.05 152.51
CA ARG A 330 44.02 9.49 151.43
C ARG A 330 44.84 10.27 150.41
N GLU A 331 45.02 9.69 149.23
CA GLU A 331 45.48 10.43 148.03
C GLU A 331 44.21 10.89 147.28
N GLU A 332 44.08 12.20 147.06
CA GLU A 332 43.03 12.80 146.20
C GLU A 332 43.21 12.46 144.73
#